data_AF-A0A552V692-F1
#
_entry.id   AF-A0A552V692-F1
#
_cell.length_a   1.000
_cell.length_b   1.000
_cell.length_c   1.000
_cell.angle_alpha   90.00
_cell.angle_beta   90.00
_cell.angle_gamma   90.00
#
_symmetry.space_group_name_H-M   'P 1'
#
loop_
_entity.id
_entity.type
_entity.pdbx_description
1 polymer ?
#
loop_
_entity_poly.entity_id
_entity_poly.type
_entity_poly.pdbx_seq_one_letter_code
_entity_poly.pdbx_strand_id
1 'polypeptide(L)'
;METNGKNSQIEKEALQLVLEEFTQEQKISNQNIGELIIAVTNVGNKIDEFRKEQEMHKAVPAVTDTKPVEAILQKGFLDIKYMIGTQPKNILRKFQILLFPEQNHKLFYKIVFGRWFLMLVIMFVIARVYEWGIHYSDNQKEIEIQQIENDRIKKAWVYMYYNNGKDIKKVMDKAYINSEKDTKK
;
A
#
# COMPACT_ATOMS: atom_id res chain seq x y z
N MET A 1 -27.85 -14.13 -4.12
CA MET A 1 -27.35 -12.76 -4.34
C MET A 1 -27.29 -12.09 -2.96
N GLU A 2 -26.31 -12.45 -2.12
CA GLU A 2 -26.26 -12.06 -0.67
C GLU A 2 -24.87 -11.58 -0.22
N THR A 3 -23.90 -11.51 -1.12
CA THR A 3 -22.49 -11.19 -0.80
C THR A 3 -22.22 -9.69 -0.64
N ASN A 4 -23.13 -8.83 -1.09
CA ASN A 4 -22.89 -7.38 -1.13
C ASN A 4 -23.14 -6.67 0.22
N GLY A 5 -24.03 -7.22 1.07
CA GLY A 5 -24.34 -6.64 2.39
C GLY A 5 -23.26 -6.88 3.45
N LYS A 6 -22.62 -8.07 3.42
CA LYS A 6 -21.57 -8.44 4.38
C LYS A 6 -20.29 -7.62 4.21
N ASN A 7 -19.87 -7.34 2.98
CA ASN A 7 -18.67 -6.53 2.73
C ASN A 7 -18.82 -5.08 3.23
N SER A 8 -19.98 -4.46 3.01
CA SER A 8 -20.23 -3.08 3.48
C SER A 8 -20.21 -2.96 5.01
N GLN A 9 -20.63 -4.01 5.73
CA GLN A 9 -20.60 -4.02 7.19
C GLN A 9 -19.17 -4.19 7.73
N ILE A 10 -18.37 -5.07 7.12
CA ILE A 10 -16.96 -5.26 7.47
C ILE A 10 -16.16 -3.98 7.22
N GLU A 11 -16.43 -3.27 6.12
CA GLU A 11 -15.79 -1.98 5.81
C GLU A 11 -16.13 -0.89 6.85
N LYS A 12 -17.37 -0.85 7.33
CA LYS A 12 -17.78 0.10 8.38
C LYS A 12 -17.15 -0.21 9.73
N GLU A 13 -17.07 -1.48 10.10
CA GLU A 13 -16.42 -1.92 11.34
C GLU A 13 -14.91 -1.64 11.30
N ALA A 14 -14.25 -1.89 10.17
CA ALA A 14 -12.84 -1.56 9.97
C ALA A 14 -12.59 -0.04 10.01
N LEU A 15 -13.46 0.75 9.36
CA LEU A 15 -13.35 2.21 9.40
C LEU A 15 -13.56 2.74 10.83
N GLN A 16 -14.53 2.20 11.56
CA GLN A 16 -14.80 2.58 12.94
C GLN A 16 -13.60 2.28 13.85
N LEU A 17 -12.99 1.11 13.69
CA LEU A 17 -11.78 0.72 14.43
C LEU A 17 -10.63 1.70 14.17
N VAL A 18 -10.38 2.04 12.90
CA VAL A 18 -9.32 3.00 12.53
C VAL A 18 -9.59 4.39 13.11
N LEU A 19 -10.83 4.86 13.11
CA LEU A 19 -11.18 6.15 13.73
C LEU A 19 -10.99 6.14 15.24
N GLU A 20 -11.30 5.02 15.90
CA GLU A 20 -11.11 4.85 17.34
C GLU A 20 -9.62 4.83 17.71
N GLU A 21 -8.82 4.05 16.98
CA GLU A 21 -7.36 4.01 17.12
C GLU A 21 -6.74 5.40 16.91
N PHE A 22 -7.13 6.10 15.84
CA PHE A 22 -6.64 7.45 15.55
C PHE A 22 -6.98 8.45 16.67
N THR A 23 -8.21 8.38 17.21
CA THR A 23 -8.65 9.25 18.31
C THR A 23 -7.86 8.97 19.58
N GLN A 24 -7.59 7.69 19.87
CA GLN A 24 -6.81 7.28 21.03
C GLN A 24 -5.34 7.70 20.90
N GLU A 25 -4.74 7.53 19.73
CA GLU A 25 -3.38 8.01 19.45
C GLU A 25 -3.27 9.52 19.57
N GLN A 26 -4.27 10.28 19.07
CA GLN A 26 -4.29 11.73 19.20
C GLN A 26 -4.37 12.18 20.66
N LYS A 27 -5.14 11.47 21.50
CA LYS A 27 -5.21 11.75 22.94
C LYS A 27 -3.87 11.53 23.63
N ILE A 28 -3.20 10.40 23.35
CA ILE A 28 -1.88 10.08 23.91
C ILE A 28 -0.84 11.11 23.45
N SER A 29 -0.87 11.49 22.17
CA SER A 29 0.01 12.52 21.60
C SER A 29 -0.13 13.86 22.33
N ASN A 30 -1.37 14.29 22.59
CA ASN A 30 -1.63 15.53 23.33
C ASN A 30 -1.12 15.48 24.78
N GLN A 31 -1.19 14.33 25.44
CA GLN A 31 -0.62 14.16 26.79
C GLN A 31 0.91 14.26 26.76
N ASN A 32 1.56 13.61 25.82
CA ASN A 32 3.02 13.66 25.64
C ASN A 32 3.51 15.09 25.34
N ILE A 33 2.76 15.84 24.53
CA ILE A 33 3.06 17.27 24.26
C ILE A 33 2.97 18.08 25.57
N GLY A 34 1.94 17.83 26.39
CA GLY A 34 1.79 18.48 27.70
C GLY A 34 2.98 18.21 28.63
N GLU A 35 3.40 16.96 28.74
CA GLU A 35 4.57 16.57 29.53
C GLU A 35 5.87 17.21 29.03
N LEU A 36 6.04 17.29 27.70
CA LEU A 36 7.19 17.93 27.10
C LEU A 36 7.24 19.43 27.42
N ILE A 37 6.10 20.13 27.37
CA ILE A 37 6.02 21.55 27.75
C ILE A 37 6.41 21.74 29.22
N ILE A 38 5.95 20.86 30.11
CA ILE A 38 6.33 20.91 31.53
C ILE A 38 7.84 20.70 31.70
N ALA A 39 8.42 19.72 31.01
CA ALA A 39 9.85 19.43 31.08
C ALA A 39 10.70 20.62 30.57
N VAL A 40 10.32 21.21 29.42
CA VAL A 40 11.00 22.38 28.85
C VAL A 40 10.90 23.58 29.78
N THR A 41 9.73 23.81 30.39
CA THR A 41 9.53 24.91 31.34
C THR A 41 10.40 24.72 32.59
N ASN A 42 10.51 23.49 33.10
CA ASN A 42 11.36 23.18 34.25
C ASN A 42 12.85 23.38 33.94
N VAL A 43 13.29 23.02 32.73
CA VAL A 43 14.66 23.29 32.26
C VAL A 43 14.90 24.80 32.14
N GLY A 44 13.96 25.54 31.58
CA GLY A 44 14.03 27.01 31.49
C GLY A 44 14.21 27.65 32.87
N ASN A 45 13.41 27.24 33.85
CA ASN A 45 13.50 27.74 35.22
C ASN A 45 14.87 27.44 35.87
N LYS A 46 15.41 26.22 35.66
CA LYS A 46 16.75 25.88 36.16
C LYS A 46 17.85 26.72 35.52
N ILE A 47 17.74 27.01 34.21
CA ILE A 47 18.70 27.87 33.51
C ILE A 47 18.66 29.30 34.06
N ASP A 48 17.47 29.83 34.33
CA ASP A 48 17.32 31.16 34.93
C ASP A 48 17.85 31.22 36.37
N GLU A 49 17.69 30.14 37.15
CA GLU A 49 18.27 29.99 38.48
C GLU A 49 19.81 29.98 38.42
N PHE A 50 20.40 29.16 37.55
CA PHE A 50 21.85 29.13 37.31
C PHE A 50 22.40 30.50 36.88
N ARG A 51 21.66 31.24 36.05
CA ARG A 51 22.07 32.58 35.62
C ARG A 51 22.10 33.58 36.78
N LYS A 52 21.11 33.50 37.68
CA LYS A 52 21.05 34.35 38.89
C LYS A 52 22.19 34.01 39.86
N GLU A 53 22.49 32.74 40.07
CA GLU A 53 23.64 32.30 40.88
C GLU A 53 24.96 32.81 40.29
N GLN A 54 25.13 32.76 38.97
CA GLN A 54 26.34 33.27 38.31
C GLN A 54 26.50 34.80 38.46
N GLU A 55 25.40 35.56 38.45
CA GLU A 55 25.44 37.01 38.64
C GLU A 55 25.77 37.39 40.10
N MET A 56 25.39 36.58 41.10
CA MET A 56 25.77 36.77 42.51
C MET A 56 27.26 36.54 42.78
N HIS A 57 27.96 35.73 41.98
CA HIS A 57 29.38 35.40 42.17
C HIS A 57 30.37 36.34 41.47
N LYS A 58 29.91 37.44 40.84
CA LYS A 58 30.81 38.46 40.26
C LYS A 58 31.39 39.42 41.31
N ALA A 59 32.20 38.93 42.25
CA ALA A 59 33.10 39.80 43.03
C ALA A 59 34.14 39.01 43.85
N VAL A 60 35.19 38.45 43.22
CA VAL A 60 36.59 38.48 43.73
C VAL A 60 37.53 38.14 42.56
N PRO A 61 38.47 39.00 42.15
CA PRO A 61 39.59 38.56 41.33
C PRO A 61 40.63 37.92 42.25
N ALA A 62 40.39 36.67 42.66
CA ALA A 62 41.44 35.88 43.29
C ALA A 62 42.36 35.41 42.16
N VAL A 63 43.55 36.00 42.07
CA VAL A 63 44.66 35.47 41.27
C VAL A 63 45.12 34.18 41.96
N THR A 64 44.35 33.10 41.79
CA THR A 64 44.74 31.74 42.15
C THR A 64 45.52 31.16 40.98
N ASP A 65 46.73 30.67 41.27
CA ASP A 65 47.59 29.97 40.31
C ASP A 65 46.79 28.87 39.59
N THR A 66 46.53 29.07 38.30
CA THR A 66 45.68 28.19 37.47
C THR A 66 46.42 26.97 36.96
N LYS A 67 47.75 26.91 37.12
CA LYS A 67 48.59 25.78 36.70
C LYS A 67 48.12 24.40 37.22
N PRO A 68 47.78 24.22 38.51
CA PRO A 68 47.27 22.93 38.99
C PRO A 68 45.92 22.58 38.36
N VAL A 69 45.05 23.56 38.12
CA VAL A 69 43.73 23.33 37.49
C VAL A 69 43.89 22.96 36.01
N GLU A 70 44.80 23.62 35.30
CA GLU A 70 45.11 23.31 33.91
C GLU A 70 45.68 21.89 33.76
N ALA A 71 46.58 21.47 34.66
CA ALA A 71 47.11 20.11 34.66
C ALA A 71 46.03 19.05 34.92
N ILE A 72 45.09 19.32 35.83
CA ILE A 72 43.95 18.43 36.12
C ILE A 72 43.00 18.35 34.92
N LEU A 73 42.73 19.47 34.24
CA LEU A 73 41.90 19.51 33.04
C LEU A 73 42.56 18.77 31.87
N GLN A 74 43.85 18.99 31.62
CA GLN A 74 44.59 18.28 30.57
C GLN A 74 44.59 16.77 30.81
N LYS A 75 44.80 16.34 32.07
CA LYS A 75 44.71 14.93 32.45
C LYS A 75 43.29 14.39 32.27
N GLY A 76 42.27 15.14 32.68
CA GLY A 76 40.86 14.78 32.50
C GLY A 76 40.47 14.62 31.02
N PHE A 77 40.92 15.54 30.15
CA PHE A 77 40.67 15.42 28.71
C PHE A 77 41.39 14.22 28.07
N LEU A 78 42.60 13.90 28.52
CA LEU A 78 43.31 12.69 28.09
C LEU A 78 42.59 11.41 28.51
N ASP A 79 42.12 11.34 29.76
CA ASP A 79 41.37 10.19 30.28
C ASP A 79 40.01 10.06 29.58
N ILE A 80 39.30 11.17 29.32
CA ILE A 80 38.04 11.16 28.56
C ILE A 80 38.29 10.70 27.13
N LYS A 81 39.34 11.18 26.47
CA LYS A 81 39.70 10.74 25.11
C LYS A 81 40.03 9.24 25.08
N TYR A 82 40.71 8.75 26.10
CA TYR A 82 41.02 7.33 26.26
C TYR A 82 39.75 6.49 26.53
N MET A 83 38.85 6.97 27.39
CA MET A 83 37.55 6.32 27.65
C MET A 83 36.63 6.32 26.42
N ILE A 84 36.61 7.38 25.62
CA ILE A 84 35.84 7.43 24.37
C ILE A 84 36.45 6.48 23.32
N GLY A 85 37.78 6.36 23.26
CA GLY A 85 38.48 5.44 22.37
C GLY A 85 38.31 3.96 22.75
N THR A 86 38.10 3.68 24.04
CA THR A 86 37.92 2.32 24.60
C THR A 86 36.45 1.95 24.78
N GLN A 87 35.52 2.90 24.75
CA GLN A 87 34.10 2.60 24.72
C GLN A 87 33.76 1.83 23.45
N PRO A 88 33.09 0.66 23.56
CA PRO A 88 32.56 -0.02 22.40
C PRO A 88 31.56 0.94 21.75
N LYS A 89 31.87 1.41 20.54
CA LYS A 89 30.93 2.23 19.76
C LYS A 89 29.62 1.46 19.71
N ASN A 90 28.57 2.03 20.30
CA ASN A 90 27.23 1.46 20.21
C ASN A 90 26.87 1.40 18.72
N ILE A 91 27.02 0.21 18.13
CA ILE A 91 26.51 -0.10 16.80
C ILE A 91 25.00 -0.10 16.96
N LEU A 92 24.39 1.07 16.90
CA LEU A 92 22.96 1.21 16.75
C LEU A 92 22.62 0.58 15.40
N ARG A 93 22.22 -0.70 15.45
CA ARG A 93 21.75 -1.45 14.29
C ARG A 93 20.47 -0.76 13.82
N LYS A 94 20.62 0.16 12.87
CA LYS A 94 19.49 0.83 12.22
C LYS A 94 18.82 -0.20 11.32
N PHE A 95 17.81 -0.89 11.84
CA PHE A 95 16.91 -1.73 11.04
C PHE A 95 16.01 -0.82 10.23
N GLN A 96 16.57 -0.24 9.16
CA GLN A 96 15.75 0.34 8.11
C GLN A 96 15.42 -0.77 7.11
N ILE A 97 14.12 -1.07 6.95
CA ILE A 97 13.61 -1.72 5.74
C ILE A 97 13.71 -0.68 4.63
N LEU A 98 14.94 -0.46 4.16
CA LEU A 98 15.17 0.26 2.93
C LEU A 98 14.85 -0.75 1.82
N LEU A 99 13.80 -0.49 1.03
CA LEU A 99 13.55 -1.25 -0.21
C LEU A 99 14.73 -1.16 -1.20
N PHE A 100 15.77 -0.37 -0.90
CA PHE A 100 16.91 -0.09 -1.76
C PHE A 100 18.22 0.04 -0.96
N PRO A 101 19.36 -0.49 -1.42
CA PRO A 101 20.65 -0.26 -0.77
C PRO A 101 21.12 1.20 -0.93
N GLU A 102 21.68 1.81 0.14
CA GLU A 102 22.21 3.20 0.09
C GLU A 102 23.36 3.35 -0.93
N GLN A 103 24.14 2.28 -1.16
CA GLN A 103 25.21 2.24 -2.15
C GLN A 103 24.79 1.41 -3.37
N ASN A 104 25.05 1.93 -4.58
CA ASN A 104 24.80 1.28 -5.89
C ASN A 104 23.33 1.08 -6.32
N HIS A 105 22.41 1.93 -5.87
CA HIS A 105 20.99 1.91 -6.27
C HIS A 105 20.77 1.94 -7.82
N LYS A 106 21.62 2.65 -8.57
CA LYS A 106 21.54 2.69 -10.05
C LYS A 106 21.78 1.33 -10.71
N LEU A 107 22.73 0.55 -10.20
CA LEU A 107 23.05 -0.76 -10.79
C LEU A 107 21.92 -1.75 -10.48
N PHE A 108 21.42 -1.74 -9.25
CA PHE A 108 20.31 -2.58 -8.82
C PHE A 108 19.04 -2.30 -9.62
N TYR A 109 18.68 -1.02 -9.83
CA TYR A 109 17.51 -0.65 -10.63
C TYR A 109 17.65 -1.12 -12.08
N LYS A 110 18.84 -0.98 -12.67
CA LYS A 110 19.11 -1.43 -14.05
C LYS A 110 18.95 -2.95 -14.22
N ILE A 111 19.37 -3.76 -13.24
CA ILE A 111 19.25 -5.22 -13.32
C ILE A 111 17.82 -5.68 -13.00
N VAL A 112 17.25 -5.24 -11.87
CA VAL A 112 15.97 -5.73 -11.36
C VAL A 112 14.81 -5.21 -12.20
N PHE A 113 14.73 -3.90 -12.43
CA PHE A 113 13.67 -3.32 -13.26
C PHE A 113 13.92 -3.47 -14.76
N GLY A 114 15.16 -3.73 -15.17
CA GLY A 114 15.49 -3.93 -16.58
C GLY A 114 15.18 -5.35 -17.08
N ARG A 115 15.89 -6.35 -16.57
CA ARG A 115 15.84 -7.73 -17.12
C ARG A 115 14.79 -8.59 -16.43
N TRP A 116 14.74 -8.55 -15.10
CA TRP A 116 13.88 -9.43 -14.31
C TRP A 116 12.42 -8.99 -14.31
N PHE A 117 12.16 -7.72 -14.03
CA PHE A 117 10.81 -7.17 -14.05
C PHE A 117 10.19 -7.27 -15.45
N LEU A 118 10.96 -6.98 -16.50
CA LEU A 118 10.49 -7.10 -17.88
C LEU A 118 10.15 -8.55 -18.23
N MET A 119 10.92 -9.54 -17.78
CA MET A 119 10.56 -10.96 -17.93
C MET A 119 9.25 -11.31 -17.22
N LEU A 120 9.02 -10.79 -16.01
CA LEU A 120 7.76 -11.01 -15.29
C LEU A 120 6.57 -10.38 -16.01
N VAL A 121 6.73 -9.16 -16.53
CA VAL A 121 5.69 -8.48 -17.30
C VAL A 121 5.37 -9.27 -18.57
N ILE A 122 6.39 -9.74 -19.29
CA ILE A 122 6.19 -10.58 -20.48
C ILE A 122 5.45 -11.87 -20.11
N MET A 123 5.86 -12.56 -19.05
CA MET A 123 5.22 -13.79 -18.59
C MET A 123 3.74 -13.55 -18.23
N PHE A 124 3.44 -12.45 -17.55
CA PHE A 124 2.08 -12.06 -17.20
C PHE A 124 1.23 -11.76 -18.44
N VAL A 125 1.78 -11.02 -19.41
CA VAL A 125 1.09 -10.72 -20.67
C VAL A 125 0.80 -12.00 -21.45
N ILE A 126 1.77 -12.92 -21.56
CA ILE A 126 1.55 -14.20 -22.23
C ILE A 126 0.44 -15.00 -21.55
N ALA A 127 0.43 -15.08 -20.21
CA ALA A 127 -0.62 -15.78 -19.48
C ALA A 127 -2.01 -15.21 -19.76
N ARG A 128 -2.14 -13.87 -19.76
CA ARG A 128 -3.41 -13.19 -20.06
C ARG A 128 -3.85 -13.35 -21.51
N VAL A 129 -2.92 -13.28 -22.45
CA VAL A 129 -3.20 -13.50 -23.87
C VAL A 129 -3.60 -14.96 -24.11
N TYR A 130 -3.00 -15.91 -23.39
CA TYR A 130 -3.36 -17.31 -23.48
C TYR A 130 -4.78 -17.58 -22.95
N GLU A 131 -5.12 -17.08 -21.76
CA GLU A 131 -6.49 -17.16 -21.20
C GLU A 131 -7.50 -16.54 -22.18
N TRP A 132 -7.20 -15.34 -22.67
CA TRP A 132 -8.06 -14.64 -23.63
C TRP A 132 -8.21 -15.41 -24.94
N GLY A 133 -7.13 -16.00 -25.47
CA GLY A 133 -7.14 -16.78 -26.70
C GLY A 133 -7.99 -18.04 -26.59
N ILE A 134 -7.95 -18.74 -25.46
CA ILE A 134 -8.82 -19.90 -25.21
C ILE A 134 -10.28 -19.46 -25.15
N HIS A 135 -10.61 -18.46 -24.34
CA HIS A 135 -11.98 -17.97 -24.22
C HIS A 135 -12.54 -17.44 -25.56
N TYR A 136 -11.70 -16.76 -26.34
CA TYR A 136 -12.09 -16.28 -27.66
C TYR A 136 -12.37 -17.46 -28.61
N SER A 137 -11.49 -18.47 -28.63
CA SER A 137 -11.65 -19.67 -29.45
C SER A 137 -12.92 -20.45 -29.10
N ASP A 138 -13.19 -20.63 -27.80
CA ASP A 138 -14.37 -21.36 -27.34
C ASP A 138 -15.67 -20.61 -27.65
N ASN A 139 -15.70 -19.28 -27.45
CA ASN A 139 -16.83 -18.47 -27.86
C ASN A 139 -17.09 -18.54 -29.37
N GLN A 140 -16.05 -18.52 -30.20
CA GLN A 140 -16.21 -18.65 -31.65
C GLN A 140 -16.81 -20.01 -32.03
N LYS A 141 -16.35 -21.09 -31.40
CA LYS A 141 -16.92 -22.44 -31.62
C LYS A 141 -18.39 -22.52 -31.21
N GLU A 142 -18.75 -21.96 -30.06
CA GLU A 142 -20.15 -21.94 -29.62
C GLU A 142 -21.03 -21.16 -30.60
N ILE A 143 -20.57 -20.01 -31.08
CA ILE A 143 -21.29 -19.21 -32.08
C ILE A 143 -21.45 -20.02 -33.37
N GLU A 144 -20.40 -20.70 -33.84
CA GLU A 144 -20.47 -21.53 -35.04
C GLU A 144 -21.45 -22.70 -34.88
N ILE A 145 -21.44 -23.38 -33.73
CA ILE A 145 -22.40 -24.46 -33.42
C ILE A 145 -23.83 -23.91 -33.42
N GLN A 146 -24.08 -22.78 -32.75
CA GLN A 146 -25.40 -22.14 -32.72
C GLN A 146 -25.86 -21.73 -34.12
N GLN A 147 -24.96 -21.22 -34.97
CA GLN A 147 -25.27 -20.89 -36.36
C GLN A 147 -25.63 -22.13 -37.17
N ILE A 148 -24.89 -23.23 -37.04
CA ILE A 148 -25.18 -24.49 -37.73
C ILE A 148 -26.54 -25.06 -37.28
N GLU A 149 -26.84 -25.02 -35.99
CA GLU A 149 -28.13 -25.45 -35.44
C GLU A 149 -29.28 -24.57 -35.95
N ASN A 150 -29.11 -23.25 -35.91
CA ASN A 150 -30.08 -22.31 -36.45
C ASN A 150 -30.32 -22.52 -37.95
N ASP A 151 -29.26 -22.74 -38.74
CA ASP A 151 -29.36 -23.04 -40.16
C ASP A 151 -30.08 -24.35 -40.44
N ARG A 152 -29.85 -25.38 -39.61
CA ARG A 152 -30.58 -26.66 -39.68
C ARG A 152 -32.06 -26.47 -39.39
N ILE A 153 -32.40 -25.74 -38.34
CA ILE A 153 -33.80 -25.44 -37.99
C ILE A 153 -34.47 -24.64 -39.10
N LYS A 154 -33.79 -23.61 -39.63
CA LYS A 154 -34.29 -22.80 -40.75
C LYS A 154 -34.55 -23.66 -41.99
N LYS A 155 -33.62 -24.55 -42.35
CA LYS A 155 -33.79 -25.48 -43.48
C LYS A 155 -34.96 -26.45 -43.25
N ALA A 156 -35.09 -27.00 -42.05
CA ALA A 156 -36.20 -27.90 -41.70
C ALA A 156 -37.55 -27.16 -41.73
N TRP A 157 -37.60 -25.93 -41.23
CA TRP A 157 -38.77 -25.06 -41.28
C TRP A 157 -39.19 -24.77 -42.73
N VAL A 158 -38.23 -24.38 -43.56
CA VAL A 158 -38.44 -24.12 -44.99
C VAL A 158 -38.95 -25.38 -45.70
N TYR A 159 -38.34 -26.53 -45.43
CA TYR A 159 -38.77 -27.81 -46.01
C TYR A 159 -40.21 -28.15 -45.61
N MET A 160 -40.55 -28.08 -44.32
CA MET A 160 -41.91 -28.31 -43.83
C MET A 160 -42.91 -27.32 -44.42
N TYR A 161 -42.51 -26.06 -44.57
CA TYR A 161 -43.37 -25.04 -45.15
C TYR A 161 -43.69 -25.35 -46.61
N TYR A 162 -42.69 -25.68 -47.44
CA TYR A 162 -42.95 -25.95 -48.86
C TYR A 162 -43.64 -27.30 -49.12
N ASN A 163 -43.35 -28.33 -48.34
CA ASN A 163 -43.81 -29.70 -48.59
C ASN A 163 -45.19 -30.03 -47.98
N ASN A 164 -45.76 -29.17 -47.12
CA ASN A 164 -47.05 -29.40 -46.46
C ASN A 164 -48.22 -28.58 -47.03
N GLY A 165 -49.44 -29.01 -46.69
CA GLY A 165 -50.69 -28.37 -47.08
C GLY A 165 -50.96 -27.00 -46.43
N LYS A 166 -52.00 -26.30 -46.90
CA LYS A 166 -52.36 -24.93 -46.47
C LYS A 166 -52.61 -24.79 -44.97
N ASP A 167 -53.14 -25.82 -44.31
CA ASP A 167 -53.49 -25.73 -42.88
C ASP A 167 -52.24 -25.69 -41.99
N ILE A 168 -51.21 -26.48 -42.32
CA ILE A 168 -49.92 -26.47 -41.60
C ILE A 168 -49.19 -25.14 -41.82
N LYS A 169 -49.22 -24.59 -43.04
CA LYS A 169 -48.63 -23.27 -43.34
C LYS A 169 -49.22 -22.16 -42.48
N LYS A 170 -50.54 -22.12 -42.32
CA LYS A 170 -51.21 -21.13 -41.44
C LYS A 170 -50.78 -21.24 -39.98
N VAL A 171 -50.59 -22.46 -39.47
CA VAL A 171 -50.10 -22.68 -38.10
C VAL A 171 -48.67 -22.18 -37.94
N MET A 172 -47.81 -22.47 -38.93
CA MET A 172 -46.42 -22.01 -38.97
C MET A 172 -46.33 -20.47 -39.03
N ASP A 173 -47.13 -19.81 -39.87
CA ASP A 173 -47.18 -18.34 -39.95
C ASP A 173 -47.63 -17.72 -38.62
N LYS A 174 -48.63 -18.32 -37.97
CA LYS A 174 -49.10 -17.87 -36.65
C LYS A 174 -48.02 -18.02 -35.58
N ALA A 175 -47.28 -19.13 -35.59
CA ALA A 175 -46.16 -19.37 -34.68
C ALA A 175 -45.04 -18.33 -34.89
N TYR A 176 -44.71 -18.02 -36.15
CA TYR A 176 -43.71 -17.00 -36.49
C TYR A 176 -44.13 -15.61 -35.98
N ILE A 177 -45.37 -15.17 -36.27
CA ILE A 177 -45.89 -13.86 -35.82
C ILE A 177 -45.88 -13.74 -34.29
N ASN A 178 -46.22 -14.82 -33.57
CA ASN A 178 -46.18 -14.81 -32.11
C ASN A 178 -44.75 -14.70 -31.58
N SER A 179 -43.78 -15.40 -32.19
CA SER A 179 -42.37 -15.31 -31.79
C SER A 179 -41.75 -13.92 -31.96
N GLU A 180 -42.17 -13.17 -33.00
CA GLU A 180 -41.72 -11.78 -33.19
C GLU A 180 -42.29 -10.81 -32.16
N LYS A 181 -43.48 -11.11 -31.61
CA LYS A 181 -44.12 -10.27 -30.57
C LYS A 181 -43.46 -10.48 -29.21
N ASP A 182 -43.04 -11.70 -28.90
CA ASP A 182 -42.39 -12.01 -27.62
C ASP A 182 -40.96 -11.44 -27.55
N THR A 183 -40.24 -11.37 -28.68
CA THR A 183 -38.88 -10.79 -28.75
C THR A 183 -38.86 -9.26 -28.61
N LYS A 184 -40.00 -8.56 -28.80
CA LYS A 184 -40.10 -7.09 -28.75
C LYS A 184 -40.59 -6.53 -27.41
N LYS A 185 -40.81 -7.39 -26.41
CA LYS A 185 -41.32 -7.04 -25.10
C LYS A 185 -40.21 -7.07 -24.06
#